data_AF-A0A1Q5RSE4-F1
#
_entry.id   AF-A0A1Q5RSE4-F1
#
_cell.length_a   1.000
_cell.length_b   1.000
_cell.length_c   1.000
_cell.angle_alpha   90.00
_cell.angle_beta   90.00
_cell.angle_gamma   90.00
#
_symmetry.space_group_name_H-M   'P 1'
#
loop_
_entity.id
_entity.type
_entity.pdbx_description
1 polymer ?
#
loop_
_entity_poly.entity_id
_entity_poly.type
_entity_poly.pdbx_seq_one_letter_code
_entity_poly.pdbx_strand_id
1 'polypeptide(L)'
;MIIALYTVAAVIMAAGSLYLAWRNRDFRKFLAGAFFVSSGILFYLYLADVSVPLLGTSFVETPQISGGRSIVHFILFLLCLYFGFVKKLES
;
A
#
# COMPACT_ATOMS: atom_id res chain seq x y z
N MET A 1 14.35 6.60 17.90
CA MET A 1 14.17 5.15 18.14
C MET A 1 12.90 4.60 17.51
N ILE A 2 11.71 5.16 17.78
CA ILE A 2 10.43 4.68 17.23
C ILE A 2 10.32 4.80 15.69
N ILE A 3 10.78 5.92 15.10
CA ILE A 3 10.79 6.09 13.63
C ILE A 3 11.64 5.03 12.93
N ALA A 4 12.79 4.65 13.51
CA ALA A 4 13.64 3.61 12.96
C ALA A 4 12.92 2.25 12.95
N LEU A 5 12.16 1.93 14.01
CA LEU A 5 11.34 0.72 14.05
C LEU A 5 10.26 0.72 12.96
N TYR A 6 9.54 1.83 12.77
CA TYR A 6 8.57 1.95 11.67
C TYR A 6 9.23 1.77 10.30
N THR A 7 10.43 2.36 10.11
CA THR A 7 11.17 2.26 8.85
C THR A 7 11.59 0.82 8.57
N VAL A 8 12.15 0.13 9.57
CA VAL A 8 12.55 -1.28 9.45
C VAL A 8 11.34 -2.18 9.17
N ALA A 9 10.24 -2.00 9.90
CA ALA A 9 9.00 -2.76 9.68
C ALA A 9 8.45 -2.54 8.27
N ALA A 10 8.42 -1.28 7.80
CA ALA A 10 7.96 -0.94 6.45
C ALA A 10 8.82 -1.61 5.37
N VAL A 11 10.14 -1.58 5.51
CA VAL A 11 11.08 -2.22 4.57
C VAL A 11 10.88 -3.74 4.54
N ILE A 12 10.77 -4.38 5.71
CA ILE A 12 10.56 -5.83 5.80
C ILE A 12 9.23 -6.23 5.14
N MET A 13 8.14 -5.51 5.45
CA MET A 13 6.83 -5.81 4.85
C MET A 13 6.83 -5.57 3.34
N ALA A 14 7.47 -4.50 2.86
CA ALA A 14 7.58 -4.21 1.43
C ALA A 14 8.39 -5.30 0.70
N ALA A 15 9.56 -5.66 1.22
CA ALA A 15 10.41 -6.69 0.62
C ALA A 15 9.75 -8.08 0.63
N GLY A 16 9.14 -8.46 1.76
CA GLY A 16 8.40 -9.73 1.88
C GLY A 16 7.21 -9.80 0.93
N SER A 17 6.43 -8.71 0.84
CA SER A 17 5.30 -8.61 -0.09
C SER A 17 5.76 -8.70 -1.54
N LEU A 18 6.87 -8.05 -1.90
CA LEU A 18 7.43 -8.09 -3.25
C LEU A 18 7.89 -9.51 -3.63
N TYR A 19 8.62 -10.19 -2.74
CA TYR A 19 9.06 -11.57 -2.95
C TYR A 19 7.87 -12.53 -3.15
N LEU A 20 6.85 -12.43 -2.29
CA LEU A 20 5.65 -13.27 -2.40
C LEU A 20 4.83 -12.93 -3.64
N ALA A 21 4.73 -11.65 -4.01
CA ALA A 21 4.05 -11.23 -5.23
C ALA A 21 4.75 -11.74 -6.50
N TRP A 22 6.08 -11.84 -6.47
CA TRP A 22 6.85 -12.45 -7.56
C TRP A 22 6.61 -13.96 -7.65
N ARG A 23 6.65 -14.65 -6.50
CA ARG A 23 6.57 -16.12 -6.45
C ARG A 23 5.16 -16.66 -6.71
N ASN A 24 4.13 -16.00 -6.16
CA ASN A 24 2.77 -16.55 -6.06
C ASN A 24 1.74 -15.64 -6.73
N ARG A 25 1.02 -16.19 -7.71
CA ARG A 25 -0.04 -15.44 -8.40
C ARG A 25 -1.23 -15.09 -7.50
N ASP A 26 -1.66 -16.01 -6.64
CA ASP A 26 -2.80 -15.75 -5.75
C ASP A 26 -2.46 -14.69 -4.69
N PHE A 27 -1.18 -14.58 -4.31
CA PHE A 27 -0.72 -13.49 -3.47
C PHE A 27 -0.89 -12.12 -4.15
N ARG A 28 -0.67 -12.01 -5.47
CA ARG A 28 -0.96 -10.77 -6.21
C ARG A 28 -2.45 -10.42 -6.23
N LYS A 29 -3.34 -11.43 -6.29
CA LYS A 29 -4.79 -11.20 -6.21
C LYS A 29 -5.19 -10.65 -4.84
N PHE A 30 -4.65 -11.24 -3.77
CA PHE A 30 -4.81 -10.72 -2.42
C PHE A 30 -4.29 -9.27 -2.30
N LEU A 31 -3.09 -9.02 -2.81
CA LEU A 31 -2.45 -7.71 -2.76
C LEU A 31 -3.21 -6.66 -3.57
N ALA A 32 -3.87 -7.04 -4.68
CA ALA A 32 -4.77 -6.16 -5.41
C ALA A 32 -5.93 -5.69 -4.51
N GLY A 33 -6.57 -6.60 -3.79
CA GLY A 33 -7.62 -6.24 -2.82
C GLY A 33 -7.10 -5.32 -1.72
N ALA A 34 -5.94 -5.64 -1.13
CA ALA A 34 -5.34 -4.83 -0.07
C ALA A 34 -5.00 -3.40 -0.55
N PHE A 35 -4.42 -3.26 -1.74
CA PHE A 35 -4.10 -1.95 -2.31
C PHE A 35 -5.34 -1.16 -2.69
N PHE A 36 -6.41 -1.82 -3.17
CA PHE A 36 -7.68 -1.15 -3.46
C PHE A 36 -8.31 -0.55 -2.20
N VAL A 37 -8.40 -1.35 -1.12
CA VAL A 37 -8.95 -0.88 0.17
C VAL A 37 -8.09 0.24 0.75
N SER A 38 -6.76 0.09 0.73
CA SER A 38 -5.83 1.12 1.22
C SER A 38 -5.98 2.43 0.43
N SER A 39 -6.02 2.34 -0.91
CA SER A 39 -6.25 3.50 -1.78
C SER A 39 -7.56 4.22 -1.43
N GLY A 40 -8.65 3.47 -1.26
CA GLY A 40 -9.95 4.04 -0.88
C GLY A 40 -9.93 4.78 0.45
N ILE A 41 -9.32 4.18 1.49
CA ILE A 41 -9.19 4.80 2.82
C ILE A 41 -8.32 6.06 2.76
N LEU A 42 -7.17 5.99 2.10
CA LEU A 42 -6.25 7.12 1.94
C LEU A 42 -6.90 8.27 1.15
N PHE A 43 -7.66 7.95 0.10
CA PHE A 43 -8.41 8.92 -0.68
C PHE A 43 -9.56 9.54 0.12
N TYR A 44 -10.26 8.74 0.93
CA TYR A 44 -11.28 9.24 1.85
C TYR A 44 -10.68 10.23 2.87
N LEU A 45 -9.55 9.90 3.49
CA LEU A 45 -8.88 10.79 4.45
C LEU A 45 -8.44 12.11 3.80
N TYR A 46 -8.00 12.06 2.54
CA TYR A 46 -7.72 13.25 1.75
C TYR A 46 -8.96 14.13 1.55
N LEU A 47 -10.08 13.54 1.11
CA LEU A 47 -11.33 14.28 0.91
C LEU A 47 -11.94 14.81 2.20
N ALA A 48 -11.79 14.08 3.29
CA ALA A 48 -12.28 14.46 4.62
C ALA A 48 -11.37 15.47 5.33
N ASP A 49 -10.25 15.87 4.73
CA ASP A 49 -9.23 16.77 5.29
C ASP A 49 -8.73 16.30 6.67
N VAL A 50 -8.65 14.97 6.88
CA VAL A 50 -8.26 14.37 8.16
C VAL A 50 -6.76 14.12 8.20
N SER A 51 -6.11 14.73 9.19
CA SER A 51 -4.70 14.47 9.49
C SER A 51 -4.55 13.29 10.45
N VAL A 52 -3.63 12.36 10.15
CA VAL A 52 -3.42 11.14 10.94
C VAL A 52 -2.05 11.19 11.63
N PRO A 53 -1.99 11.31 12.97
CA PRO A 53 -0.73 11.29 13.69
C PRO A 53 -0.14 9.87 13.70
N LEU A 54 1.16 9.77 13.42
CA LEU A 54 1.87 8.51 13.54
C LEU A 54 2.18 8.25 15.01
N LEU A 55 1.53 7.21 15.57
CA LEU A 55 1.56 6.89 16.99
C LEU A 55 2.99 6.81 17.54
N GLY A 56 3.23 7.53 18.65
CA GLY A 56 4.53 7.56 19.31
C GLY A 56 5.57 8.44 18.62
N THR A 57 5.17 9.29 17.66
CA THR A 57 6.05 10.23 16.97
C THR A 57 5.41 11.62 16.88
N SER A 58 6.20 12.64 16.54
CA SER A 58 5.72 13.99 16.21
C SER A 58 5.30 14.12 14.74
N PHE A 59 5.35 13.04 13.97
CA PHE A 59 5.00 13.06 12.55
C PHE A 59 3.48 12.93 12.37
N VAL A 60 2.94 13.79 11.52
CA VAL A 60 1.51 13.81 11.17
C VAL A 60 1.41 13.63 9.66
N GLU A 61 0.69 12.60 9.23
CA GLU A 61 0.26 12.53 7.83
C GLU A 61 -0.78 13.60 7.57
N THR A 62 -0.42 14.54 6.72
CA THR A 62 -1.35 15.56 6.22
C THR A 62 -2.24 14.96 5.13
N PRO A 63 -3.44 15.52 4.91
CA PRO A 63 -4.37 15.05 3.89
C PRO A 63 -3.72 14.95 2.50
N GLN A 64 -2.84 15.88 2.14
CA GLN A 64 -2.11 15.90 0.87
C GLN A 64 -1.17 14.69 0.74
N ILE A 65 -0.52 14.26 1.83
CA ILE A 65 0.31 13.06 1.85
C ILE A 65 -0.57 11.82 1.66
N SER A 66 -1.69 11.73 2.36
CA SER A 66 -2.66 10.64 2.18
C SER A 66 -3.19 10.59 0.74
N GLY A 67 -3.49 11.75 0.15
CA GLY A 67 -3.87 11.88 -1.26
C GLY A 67 -2.79 11.34 -2.20
N GLY A 68 -1.54 11.77 -2.04
CA GLY A 68 -0.41 11.25 -2.82
C GLY A 68 -0.23 9.72 -2.68
N ARG A 69 -0.35 9.20 -1.46
CA ARG A 69 -0.27 7.75 -1.20
C ARG A 69 -1.44 6.98 -1.79
N SER A 70 -2.64 7.56 -1.81
CA SER A 70 -3.81 6.92 -2.42
C SER A 70 -3.59 6.61 -3.90
N ILE A 71 -2.91 7.53 -4.61
CA ILE A 71 -2.54 7.38 -6.03
C ILE A 71 -1.53 6.24 -6.19
N VAL A 72 -0.47 6.21 -5.36
CA VAL A 72 0.53 5.14 -5.39
C VAL A 72 -0.13 3.77 -5.15
N HIS A 73 -1.01 3.67 -4.16
CA HIS A 73 -1.74 2.43 -3.87
C HIS A 73 -2.69 2.07 -5.01
N PHE A 74 -3.33 3.04 -5.66
CA PHE A 74 -4.19 2.79 -6.80
C PHE A 74 -3.41 2.22 -7.99
N ILE A 75 -2.22 2.77 -8.28
CA ILE A 75 -1.34 2.24 -9.34
C ILE A 75 -0.92 0.80 -9.01
N LEU A 76 -0.50 0.54 -7.76
CA LEU A 76 -0.14 -0.81 -7.33
C LEU A 76 -1.32 -1.78 -7.40
N PHE A 77 -2.53 -1.32 -7.06
CA PHE A 77 -3.76 -2.08 -7.26
C PHE A 77 -3.93 -2.45 -8.73
N LEU A 78 -3.84 -1.51 -9.67
CA LEU A 78 -3.99 -1.79 -11.10
C LEU A 78 -2.94 -2.79 -11.61
N LEU A 79 -1.69 -2.65 -11.17
CA LEU A 79 -0.61 -3.59 -11.51
C LEU A 79 -0.91 -5.00 -10.96
N CYS A 80 -1.25 -5.11 -9.68
CA CYS A 80 -1.58 -6.40 -9.05
C CYS A 80 -2.86 -7.02 -9.62
N LEU A 81 -3.86 -6.21 -9.96
CA LEU A 81 -5.10 -6.65 -10.61
C LEU A 81 -4.79 -7.23 -11.99
N TYR A 82 -4.01 -6.50 -12.79
CA TYR A 82 -3.62 -6.93 -14.13
C TYR A 82 -2.81 -8.23 -14.09
N PHE A 83 -1.72 -8.27 -13.31
CA PHE A 83 -0.87 -9.46 -13.24
C PHE A 83 -1.46 -10.63 -12.44
N GLY A 84 -2.39 -10.36 -11.53
CA GLY A 84 -3.06 -11.35 -10.70
C GLY A 84 -4.25 -12.02 -11.41
N PHE A 85 -5.07 -11.25 -12.12
CA PHE A 85 -6.31 -11.74 -12.74
C PHE A 85 -6.24 -11.80 -14.26
N VAL A 86 -5.77 -10.73 -14.91
CA VAL A 86 -5.88 -10.58 -16.37
C VAL A 86 -4.78 -11.32 -17.12
N LYS A 87 -3.50 -11.04 -16.82
CA LYS A 87 -2.38 -11.67 -17.50
C LYS A 87 -2.31 -13.13 -17.11
N LYS A 88 -2.62 -14.04 -18.03
CA LYS A 88 -2.26 -15.45 -17.87
C LYS A 88 -0.74 -15.53 -17.98
N LEU A 89 -0.03 -15.70 -16.87
CA LEU A 89 1.35 -16.17 -16.93
C LEU A 89 1.27 -17.60 -17.46
N GLU A 90 1.65 -17.78 -18.72
CA GLU A 90 2.08 -19.05 -19.25
C GLU A 90 3.25 -19.51 -18.36
N SER A 91 3.00 -20.50 -17.52
CA SER A 91 4.01 -21.22 -16.75
C SER A 91 3.97 -22.67 -17.16
#